data_AF-A0A2H5YP38-F1
#
_entry.id   AF-A0A2H5YP38-F1
#
_cell.length_a   1.000
_cell.length_b   1.000
_cell.length_c   1.000
_cell.angle_alpha   90.00
_cell.angle_beta   90.00
_cell.angle_gamma   90.00
#
_symmetry.space_group_name_H-M   'P 1'
#
loop_
_entity.id
_entity.type
_entity.pdbx_description
1 polymer ?
#
loop_
_entity_poly.entity_id
_entity_poly.type
_entity_poly.pdbx_seq_one_letter_code
_entity_poly.pdbx_strand_id
1 'polypeptide(L)'
;MKRQRGHRLDVMFEEEEDFEPVRVRRNRARNESMDDARAAWEPVVCSQCGEDHPDTSRVRLRRTTHGIEARCSVCGAVAARYAAGVWTS
;
A
#
# COMPACT_ATOMS: atom_id res chain seq x y z
N MET A 1 -63.02 27.74 10.36
CA MET A 1 -62.60 27.19 9.06
C MET A 1 -61.45 28.04 8.51
N LYS A 2 -60.32 27.39 8.21
CA LYS A 2 -59.08 27.98 7.70
C LYS A 2 -59.22 28.29 6.20
N ARG A 3 -58.49 29.31 5.70
CA ARG A 3 -57.56 29.23 4.56
C ARG A 3 -57.21 30.65 4.08
N GLN A 4 -56.06 31.16 4.48
CA GLN A 4 -55.42 32.24 3.75
C GLN A 4 -54.43 31.64 2.74
N ARG A 5 -54.61 32.12 1.50
CA ARG A 5 -53.63 32.39 0.44
C ARG A 5 -52.67 31.26 0.08
N GLY A 6 -53.00 30.61 -1.04
CA GLY A 6 -52.01 29.97 -1.87
C GLY A 6 -51.09 31.01 -2.50
N HIS A 7 -49.80 30.82 -2.34
CA HIS A 7 -48.84 31.07 -3.40
C HIS A 7 -47.72 30.06 -3.18
N ARG A 8 -47.78 28.97 -3.96
CA ARG A 8 -46.76 27.96 -4.04
C ARG A 8 -45.60 28.57 -4.84
N LEU A 9 -44.57 29.01 -4.13
CA LEU A 9 -43.26 29.25 -4.72
C LEU A 9 -42.50 27.94 -4.57
N ASP A 10 -42.41 27.20 -5.68
CA ASP A 10 -41.42 26.15 -5.84
C ASP A 10 -40.02 26.80 -5.71
N VAL A 11 -39.31 26.49 -4.63
CA VAL A 11 -37.89 26.82 -4.48
C VAL A 11 -37.15 25.51 -4.31
N MET A 12 -36.24 25.29 -5.24
CA MET A 12 -35.48 24.09 -5.51
C MET A 12 -34.34 23.92 -4.52
N PHE A 13 -33.96 22.66 -4.28
CA PHE A 13 -32.62 22.21 -3.86
C PHE A 13 -32.22 22.64 -2.43
N GLU A 14 -31.73 21.76 -1.56
CA GLU A 14 -30.39 21.19 -1.61
C GLU A 14 -30.40 19.77 -1.05
N GLU A 15 -29.88 18.80 -1.81
CA GLU A 15 -29.46 17.52 -1.26
C GLU A 15 -28.25 17.81 -0.36
N GLU A 16 -28.43 17.67 0.96
CA GLU A 16 -27.33 17.60 1.93
C GLU A 16 -26.53 16.31 1.63
N GLU A 17 -25.64 16.39 0.65
CA GLU A 17 -24.61 15.38 0.46
C GLU A 17 -23.63 15.49 1.62
N ASP A 18 -23.77 14.54 2.54
CA ASP A 18 -22.94 14.33 3.73
C ASP A 18 -21.46 14.23 3.29
N PHE A 19 -20.76 15.36 3.33
CA PHE A 19 -19.36 15.45 2.92
C PHE A 19 -18.50 14.83 4.01
N GLU A 20 -18.31 13.49 3.94
CA GLU A 20 -17.37 12.81 4.82
C GLU A 20 -15.97 13.43 4.61
N PRO A 21 -15.34 14.03 5.64
CA PRO A 21 -14.04 14.64 5.47
C PRO A 21 -13.03 13.55 5.12
N VAL A 22 -12.55 13.58 3.87
CA VAL A 22 -11.46 12.73 3.40
C VAL A 22 -10.29 12.95 4.35
N ARG A 23 -10.03 11.98 5.23
CA ARG A 23 -8.88 12.01 6.14
C ARG A 23 -7.64 12.03 5.26
N VAL A 24 -7.09 13.21 5.01
CA VAL A 24 -5.80 13.38 4.34
C VAL A 24 -4.78 12.68 5.23
N ARG A 25 -4.46 11.43 4.86
CA ARG A 25 -3.40 10.69 5.52
C ARG A 25 -2.15 11.52 5.29
N ARG A 26 -1.68 12.22 6.33
CA ARG A 26 -0.35 12.83 6.34
C ARG A 26 0.60 11.76 5.80
N ASN A 27 1.42 12.12 4.81
CA ASN A 27 2.54 11.33 4.33
C ASN A 27 3.48 11.06 5.50
N ARG A 28 3.09 10.11 6.34
CA ARG A 28 3.87 9.55 7.43
C ARG A 28 4.91 8.73 6.69
N ALA A 29 6.09 9.34 6.50
CA ALA A 29 7.27 8.82 5.82
C ALA A 29 7.05 7.38 5.34
N ARG A 30 6.77 7.22 4.04
CA ARG A 30 6.36 5.98 3.34
C ARG A 30 7.01 4.78 4.01
N ASN A 31 6.33 4.22 4.99
CA ASN A 31 6.93 3.20 5.84
C ASN A 31 6.75 1.93 5.02
N GLU A 32 7.83 1.48 4.36
CA GLU A 32 7.77 0.42 3.37
C GLU A 32 7.01 -0.78 3.94
N SER A 33 5.84 -1.06 3.36
CA SER A 33 4.97 -2.13 3.80
C SER A 33 5.48 -3.45 3.25
N MET A 34 5.33 -4.53 4.01
CA MET A 34 5.65 -5.88 3.50
C MET A 34 4.75 -6.24 2.31
N ASP A 35 3.52 -5.75 2.27
CA ASP A 35 2.60 -5.95 1.14
C ASP A 35 3.07 -5.22 -0.12
N ASP A 36 3.59 -3.99 -0.01
CA ASP A 36 4.19 -3.27 -1.14
C ASP A 36 5.42 -4.01 -1.68
N ALA A 37 6.27 -4.54 -0.80
CA ALA A 37 7.46 -5.30 -1.20
C ALA A 37 7.11 -6.63 -1.90
N ARG A 38 6.01 -7.27 -1.48
CA ARG A 38 5.45 -8.46 -2.15
C ARG A 38 4.84 -8.11 -3.51
N ALA A 39 4.12 -6.99 -3.58
CA ALA A 39 3.51 -6.52 -4.83
C ALA A 39 4.57 -6.10 -5.86
N ALA A 40 5.66 -5.49 -5.40
CA ALA A 40 6.81 -5.10 -6.21
C ALA A 40 7.86 -6.22 -6.34
N TRP A 41 7.52 -7.47 -6.00
CA TRP A 41 8.47 -8.57 -6.06
C TRP A 41 8.96 -8.78 -7.49
N GLU A 42 10.28 -8.71 -7.67
CA GLU A 42 10.95 -9.10 -8.89
C GLU A 42 11.71 -10.41 -8.66
N PRO A 43 11.79 -11.29 -9.67
CA PRO A 43 12.52 -12.54 -9.55
C PRO A 43 14.00 -12.26 -9.32
N VAL A 44 14.51 -12.62 -8.14
CA VAL A 44 15.90 -12.32 -7.74
C VAL A 44 16.72 -13.60 -7.65
N VAL A 45 17.97 -13.53 -8.11
CA VAL A 45 18.93 -14.64 -7.98
C VAL A 45 19.82 -14.39 -6.77
N CYS A 46 19.92 -15.38 -5.88
CA CYS A 46 20.81 -15.26 -4.74
C CYS A 46 22.28 -15.35 -5.18
N SER A 47 23.07 -14.32 -4.88
CA SER A 47 24.50 -14.26 -5.23
C SER A 47 25.36 -15.31 -4.51
N GLN A 48 24.88 -15.92 -3.41
CA GLN A 48 25.63 -16.91 -2.63
C GLN A 48 25.39 -18.34 -3.08
N CYS A 49 24.15 -18.73 -3.38
CA CYS A 49 23.81 -20.10 -3.79
C CYS A 49 23.48 -20.23 -5.27
N GLY A 50 23.31 -19.12 -5.99
CA GLY A 50 22.91 -19.12 -7.41
C GLY A 50 21.47 -19.55 -7.67
N GLU A 51 20.67 -19.74 -6.62
CA GLU A 51 19.28 -20.16 -6.72
C GLU A 51 18.41 -19.00 -7.21
N ASP A 52 17.53 -19.28 -8.18
CA ASP A 52 16.51 -18.34 -8.61
C ASP A 52 15.32 -18.32 -7.64
N HIS A 53 14.87 -17.12 -7.32
CA HIS A 53 13.70 -16.90 -6.48
C HIS A 53 12.63 -16.17 -7.30
N PRO A 54 11.83 -16.90 -8.09
CA PRO A 54 10.78 -16.30 -8.89
C PRO A 54 9.65 -15.71 -8.04
N ASP A 55 9.51 -16.20 -6.81
CA ASP A 55 8.46 -15.79 -5.88
C ASP A 55 9.00 -15.64 -4.45
N THR A 56 8.27 -14.87 -3.64
CA THR A 56 8.55 -14.67 -2.22
C THR A 56 8.47 -15.96 -1.38
N SER A 57 7.86 -17.03 -1.89
CA SER A 57 7.69 -18.31 -1.18
C SER A 57 9.00 -19.01 -0.80
N ARG A 58 10.07 -18.81 -1.59
CA ARG A 58 11.40 -19.42 -1.35
C ARG A 58 12.35 -18.51 -0.59
N VAL A 59 11.90 -17.30 -0.25
CA VAL A 59 12.67 -16.35 0.57
C VAL A 59 11.92 -16.01 1.84
N ARG A 60 12.66 -15.59 2.85
CA ARG A 60 12.09 -15.01 4.07
C ARG A 60 12.22 -13.51 3.99
N LEU A 61 11.08 -12.85 3.78
CA LEU A 61 11.00 -11.39 3.84
C LEU A 61 11.08 -10.94 5.29
N ARG A 62 11.97 -10.00 5.59
CA ARG A 62 12.16 -9.46 6.93
C ARG A 62 12.23 -7.95 6.87
N ARG A 63 11.35 -7.28 7.61
CA ARG A 63 11.44 -5.84 7.80
C ARG A 63 12.62 -5.48 8.69
N THR A 64 13.37 -4.47 8.29
CA THR A 64 14.55 -3.93 8.98
C THR A 64 14.47 -2.41 9.09
N THR A 65 15.43 -1.81 9.78
CA THR A 65 15.53 -0.35 9.91
C THR A 65 15.73 0.36 8.58
N HIS A 66 16.31 -0.33 7.58
CA HIS A 66 16.70 0.25 6.29
C HIS A 66 15.75 -0.14 5.13
N GLY A 67 14.66 -0.86 5.42
CA GLY A 67 13.75 -1.38 4.39
C GLY A 67 13.37 -2.83 4.66
N ILE A 68 13.13 -3.62 3.61
CA ILE A 68 12.74 -5.03 3.73
C ILE A 68 13.80 -5.91 3.07
N GLU A 69 14.35 -6.87 3.79
CA GLU A 69 15.35 -7.80 3.26
C GLU A 69 14.68 -9.12 2.85
N ALA A 70 15.04 -9.63 1.69
CA ALA A 70 14.71 -10.99 1.26
C ALA A 70 15.89 -11.91 1.54
N ARG A 71 15.68 -12.91 2.39
CA ARG A 71 16.71 -13.89 2.75
C ARG A 71 16.44 -15.22 2.08
N CYS A 72 17.44 -15.80 1.43
CA CYS A 72 17.33 -17.11 0.83
C CYS A 72 17.01 -18.16 1.92
N SER A 73 16.04 -19.03 1.66
CA SER A 73 15.71 -20.14 2.56
C SER A 73 16.77 -21.26 2.58
N VAL A 74 17.56 -21.39 1.50
CA VAL A 74 18.57 -22.43 1.32
C VAL A 74 19.87 -22.08 2.04
N CYS A 75 20.43 -20.89 1.76
CA CYS A 75 21.73 -20.48 2.33
C CYS A 75 21.61 -19.47 3.48
N GLY A 76 20.43 -18.89 3.72
CA GLY A 76 20.20 -17.89 4.76
C GLY A 76 20.77 -16.50 4.46
N ALA A 77 21.49 -16.33 3.35
CA ALA A 77 22.05 -15.06 2.93
C ALA A 77 20.96 -14.09 2.43
N VAL A 78 21.27 -12.79 2.47
CA VAL A 78 20.41 -11.77 1.87
C VAL A 78 20.51 -11.90 0.35
N ALA A 79 19.40 -12.27 -0.28
CA ALA A 79 19.28 -12.38 -1.73
C ALA A 79 18.90 -11.04 -2.36
N ALA A 80 18.15 -10.19 -1.65
CA ALA A 80 17.76 -8.87 -2.13
C ALA A 80 17.36 -7.95 -0.96
N ARG A 81 17.37 -6.64 -1.20
CA ARG A 81 16.86 -5.61 -0.28
C ARG A 81 15.88 -4.72 -1.01
N TYR A 82 14.69 -4.58 -0.46
CA TYR A 82 13.67 -3.64 -0.90
C TYR A 82 13.84 -2.34 -0.14
N ALA A 83 14.16 -1.30 -0.89
CA ALA A 83 14.29 0.06 -0.40
C ALA A 83 13.76 1.03 -1.46
N ALA A 84 13.07 2.08 -1.02
CA ALA A 84 12.48 3.11 -1.87
C ALA A 84 11.55 2.56 -2.99
N GLY A 85 10.98 1.37 -2.79
CA GLY A 85 10.06 0.76 -3.77
C GLY A 85 10.69 -0.21 -4.78
N VAL A 86 12.00 -0.51 -4.67
CA VAL A 86 12.74 -1.35 -5.65
C VAL A 86 13.54 -2.42 -4.91
N TRP A 87 13.65 -3.63 -5.49
CA TRP A 87 14.55 -4.66 -4.97
C TRP A 87 15.96 -4.49 -5.55
N THR A 88 16.96 -4.56 -4.69
CA THR A 88 18.38 -4.54 -5.05
C THR A 88 19.03 -5.84 -4.59
N SER A 89 19.58 -6.63 -5.52
CA SER A 89 20.29 -7.90 -5.25
C SER A 89 21.74 -7.73 -4.80
#